data_AF-R0JW96-F1
#
_entry.id   AF-R0JW96-F1
#
_cell.length_a   1.000
_cell.length_b   1.000
_cell.length_c   1.000
_cell.angle_alpha   90.00
_cell.angle_beta   90.00
_cell.angle_gamma   90.00
#
_symmetry.space_group_name_H-M   'P 1'
#
loop_
_entity.id
_entity.type
_entity.pdbx_description
1 polymer ?
#
loop_
_entity_poly.entity_id
_entity_poly.type
_entity_poly.pdbx_seq_one_letter_code
_entity_poly.pdbx_strand_id
1 'polypeptide(L)'
;MDLIQEAIAEIESRELGDKFSYQAIAKKHGVARMTLMRRHRGETEAYGVRNLSLHPQHEKELVRYIDTLTKRQSQFQKARLTSSSASTPTISSLPTARG
;
A
#
# COMPACT_ATOMS: atom_id res chain seq x y z
N MET A 1 0.73 -18.32 9.81
CA MET A 1 -0.56 -18.67 9.18
C MET A 1 -1.68 -18.23 10.13
N ASP A 2 -2.68 -17.48 9.65
CA ASP A 2 -3.86 -17.14 10.47
C ASP A 2 -4.81 -18.36 10.45
N LEU A 3 -4.83 -19.10 11.55
CA LEU A 3 -5.64 -20.33 11.71
C LEU A 3 -7.14 -20.09 11.46
N ILE A 4 -7.62 -18.86 11.71
CA ILE A 4 -9.01 -18.52 11.43
C ILE A 4 -9.25 -18.42 9.93
N GLN A 5 -8.30 -17.88 9.16
CA GLN A 5 -8.41 -17.79 7.70
C GLN A 5 -8.31 -19.16 7.04
N GLU A 6 -7.46 -20.05 7.56
CA GLU A 6 -7.36 -21.42 7.08
C GLU A 6 -8.67 -22.20 7.32
N ALA A 7 -9.27 -22.01 8.50
CA ALA A 7 -10.57 -22.59 8.82
C ALA A 7 -11.71 -22.02 7.95
N ILE A 8 -11.66 -20.73 7.59
CA ILE A 8 -12.63 -20.11 6.67
C ILE A 8 -12.44 -20.67 5.25
N ALA A 9 -11.21 -20.76 4.77
CA ALA A 9 -10.90 -21.32 3.45
C ALA A 9 -11.40 -22.76 3.31
N GLU A 10 -11.29 -23.59 4.37
CA GLU A 10 -11.86 -24.95 4.36
C GLU A 10 -13.39 -24.96 4.30
N ILE A 11 -14.07 -23.95 4.87
CA ILE A 11 -15.53 -23.82 4.77
C ILE A 11 -15.91 -23.40 3.35
N GLU A 12 -15.21 -22.42 2.79
CA GLU A 12 -15.49 -21.85 1.46
C GLU A 12 -15.09 -22.77 0.30
N SER A 13 -14.13 -23.68 0.50
CA SER A 13 -13.73 -24.67 -0.52
C SER A 13 -14.74 -25.80 -0.70
N ARG A 14 -15.76 -25.91 0.16
CA ARG A 14 -16.80 -26.94 0.06
C ARG A 14 -17.85 -26.55 -0.97
N GLU A 15 -18.51 -27.54 -1.56
CA GLU A 15 -19.58 -27.29 -2.51
C GLU A 15 -20.77 -26.59 -1.87
N LEU A 16 -21.43 -25.74 -2.66
CA LEU A 16 -22.59 -24.98 -2.21
C LEU A 16 -23.72 -25.95 -1.80
N GLY A 17 -24.03 -26.03 -0.51
CA GLY A 17 -25.06 -26.93 0.03
C GLY A 17 -24.51 -28.14 0.80
N ASP A 18 -23.20 -28.32 0.82
CA ASP A 18 -22.57 -29.38 1.59
C ASP A 18 -22.67 -29.09 3.11
N LYS A 19 -23.09 -30.08 3.90
CA LYS A 19 -23.35 -29.87 5.32
C LYS A 19 -22.05 -29.97 6.11
N PHE A 20 -21.75 -28.94 6.91
CA PHE A 20 -20.59 -28.95 7.80
C PHE A 20 -20.94 -28.48 9.22
N SER A 21 -20.08 -28.84 10.17
CA SER A 21 -20.18 -28.39 11.56
C SER A 21 -19.03 -27.45 11.90
N TYR A 22 -19.37 -26.23 12.32
CA TYR A 22 -18.38 -25.27 12.84
C TYR A 22 -17.57 -25.85 14.00
N GLN A 23 -18.13 -26.75 14.80
CA GLN A 23 -17.43 -27.34 15.94
C GLN A 23 -16.31 -28.29 15.50
N ALA A 24 -16.55 -29.06 14.43
CA ALA A 24 -15.56 -29.99 13.90
C ALA A 24 -14.38 -29.23 13.27
N ILE A 25 -14.69 -28.21 12.46
CA ILE A 25 -13.68 -27.38 11.78
C ILE A 25 -12.89 -26.57 12.82
N ALA A 26 -13.57 -25.95 13.80
CA ALA A 26 -12.91 -25.22 14.88
C ALA A 26 -11.93 -26.11 15.68
N LYS A 27 -12.32 -27.35 15.98
CA LYS A 27 -11.45 -28.30 16.68
C LYS A 27 -10.24 -28.72 15.84
N LYS A 28 -10.42 -28.92 14.53
CA LYS A 28 -9.34 -29.27 13.59
C LYS A 28 -8.27 -28.18 13.52
N HIS A 29 -8.70 -26.91 13.47
CA HIS A 29 -7.83 -25.75 13.34
C HIS A 29 -7.40 -25.14 14.69
N GLY A 30 -7.87 -25.67 15.81
CA GLY A 30 -7.55 -25.16 17.14
C GLY A 30 -8.11 -23.75 17.43
N VAL A 31 -9.17 -23.34 16.72
CA VAL A 31 -9.78 -22.01 16.87
C VAL A 31 -11.08 -22.07 17.67
N ALA A 32 -11.46 -20.97 18.32
CA ALA A 32 -12.74 -20.89 19.01
C ALA A 32 -13.91 -20.92 18.01
N ARG A 33 -14.87 -21.82 18.22
CA ARG A 33 -16.06 -21.99 17.37
C ARG A 33 -16.81 -20.68 17.13
N MET A 34 -17.00 -19.87 18.17
CA MET A 34 -17.72 -18.61 18.07
C MET A 34 -16.98 -17.58 17.21
N THR A 35 -15.66 -17.53 17.33
CA THR A 35 -14.81 -16.65 16.51
C THR A 35 -14.88 -17.05 15.04
N LEU A 36 -14.79 -18.35 14.75
CA LEU A 36 -14.89 -18.87 13.39
C LEU A 36 -16.26 -18.55 12.75
N MET A 37 -17.35 -18.79 13.48
CA MET A 37 -18.70 -18.52 13.00
C MET A 37 -18.90 -17.03 12.70
N ARG A 38 -18.50 -16.14 13.61
CA ARG A 38 -18.67 -14.68 13.44
C ARG A 38 -17.86 -14.14 12.27
N ARG A 39 -16.62 -14.61 12.10
CA ARG A 39 -15.78 -14.20 10.95
C ARG A 39 -16.33 -14.72 9.63
N HIS A 40 -16.69 -16.00 9.55
CA HIS A 40 -17.24 -16.59 8.31
C HIS A 40 -18.57 -15.93 7.89
N ARG A 41 -19.41 -15.50 8.85
CA ARG A 41 -20.65 -14.77 8.56
C ARG A 41 -20.45 -13.29 8.23
N GLY A 42 -19.22 -12.77 8.28
CA GLY A 42 -18.94 -11.34 8.12
C GLY A 42 -19.39 -10.46 9.29
N GLU A 43 -19.84 -11.04 10.40
CA GLU A 43 -20.22 -10.28 11.61
C GLU A 43 -19.00 -9.61 12.26
N THR A 44 -17.80 -10.14 12.00
CA THR A 44 -16.55 -9.57 12.48
C THR A 44 -15.53 -9.48 11.35
N GLU A 45 -15.52 -8.32 10.67
CA GLU A 45 -14.41 -7.90 9.82
C GLU A 45 -13.07 -7.99 10.55
N ALA A 46 -12.02 -8.45 9.88
CA ALA A 46 -10.68 -8.52 10.44
C ALA A 46 -10.26 -7.16 10.99
N TYR A 47 -9.69 -7.14 12.20
CA TYR A 47 -9.19 -5.92 12.84
C TYR A 47 -8.07 -5.36 11.94
N GLY A 48 -8.37 -4.28 11.21
CA GLY A 48 -7.52 -3.77 10.13
C GLY A 48 -8.35 -3.27 8.94
N VAL A 49 -9.23 -4.10 8.36
CA VAL A 49 -9.99 -3.75 7.14
C VAL A 49 -10.91 -2.55 7.37
N ARG A 50 -11.59 -2.52 8.53
CA ARG A 50 -12.48 -1.43 8.95
C ARG A 50 -11.76 -0.08 9.11
N ASN A 51 -10.47 -0.12 9.46
CA ASN A 51 -9.66 1.06 9.75
C ASN A 51 -8.77 1.46 8.57
N LEU A 52 -8.79 0.70 7.47
CA LEU A 52 -8.03 1.01 6.25
C LEU A 52 -8.80 1.96 5.31
N SER A 53 -10.12 2.02 5.41
CA SER A 53 -10.91 3.00 4.67
C SER A 53 -10.80 4.36 5.34
N LEU A 54 -9.94 5.21 4.78
CA LEU A 54 -9.99 6.63 5.03
C LEU A 54 -11.29 7.21 4.49
N HIS A 55 -11.81 8.24 5.15
CA HIS A 55 -12.94 9.00 4.61
C HIS A 55 -12.59 9.49 3.19
N PRO A 56 -13.51 9.45 2.20
CA PRO A 56 -13.19 9.77 0.80
C PRO A 56 -12.51 11.13 0.59
N GLN A 57 -12.81 12.09 1.47
CA GLN A 57 -12.17 13.41 1.46
C GLN A 57 -10.68 13.34 1.86
N HIS A 58 -10.33 12.54 2.87
CA HIS A 58 -8.95 12.35 3.31
C HIS A 58 -8.14 11.57 2.28
N GLU A 59 -8.75 10.58 1.63
CA GLU A 59 -8.11 9.85 0.54
C GLU A 59 -7.77 10.80 -0.63
N LYS A 60 -8.73 11.64 -1.05
CA LYS A 60 -8.52 12.63 -2.11
C LYS A 60 -7.41 13.63 -1.76
N GLU A 61 -7.35 14.06 -0.50
CA GLU A 61 -6.31 14.97 -0.03
C GLU A 61 -4.92 14.31 -0.04
N LEU A 62 -4.81 13.05 0.39
CA LEU A 62 -3.56 12.30 0.34
C LEU A 62 -3.06 12.10 -1.09
N VAL A 63 -3.95 11.73 -2.01
CA VAL A 63 -3.60 11.60 -3.44
C VAL A 63 -3.06 12.92 -3.97
N ARG A 64 -3.76 14.03 -3.70
CA ARG A 64 -3.30 15.38 -4.09
C ARG A 64 -1.93 15.69 -3.51
N TYR A 65 -1.69 15.37 -2.24
CA TYR A 65 -0.41 15.61 -1.58
C TYR A 65 0.73 14.80 -2.22
N ILE A 66 0.51 13.51 -2.46
CA ILE A 66 1.48 12.62 -3.14
C ILE A 66 1.81 13.16 -4.54
N ASP A 67 0.82 13.62 -5.30
CA ASP A 67 1.04 14.22 -6.61
C ASP A 67 1.92 15.48 -6.52
N THR A 68 1.69 16.33 -5.52
CA THR A 68 2.51 17.55 -5.33
C THR A 68 3.97 17.21 -5.01
N LEU A 69 4.20 16.20 -4.17
CA LEU A 69 5.55 15.75 -3.81
C LEU A 69 6.27 15.15 -5.01
N THR A 70 5.58 14.32 -5.79
CA THR A 70 6.13 13.68 -6.99
C THR A 70 6.52 14.73 -8.04
N LYS A 71 5.68 15.74 -8.26
CA LYS A 71 5.99 16.87 -9.14
C LYS A 71 7.23 17.62 -8.66
N ARG A 72 7.33 17.93 -7.36
CA ARG A 72 8.49 18.63 -6.79
C ARG A 72 9.78 17.82 -6.97
N GLN A 73 9.72 16.52 -6.73
CA GLN A 73 10.86 15.62 -6.90
C GLN A 73 11.35 15.61 -8.36
N SER A 74 10.44 15.53 -9.32
CA SER A 74 10.79 15.58 -10.76
C SER A 74 11.45 16.91 -11.14
N GLN A 75 10.92 18.04 -10.64
CA GLN A 75 11.50 19.37 -10.89
C GLN A 75 12.91 19.49 -10.32
N PHE A 76 13.13 18.98 -9.11
CA PHE A 76 14.46 18.96 -8.48
C PHE A 76 15.47 18.13 -9.28
N GLN A 77 15.07 16.96 -9.77
CA GLN A 77 15.94 16.12 -10.61
C GLN A 77 16.31 16.81 -11.93
N LYS A 78 15.36 17.47 -12.59
CA LYS A 78 15.61 18.25 -13.81
C LYS A 78 16.62 19.37 -13.56
N ALA A 79 16.41 20.15 -12.49
CA ALA A 79 17.30 21.25 -12.11
C ALA A 79 18.74 20.80 -11.83
N ARG A 80 18.92 19.59 -11.27
CA ARG A 80 20.25 18.99 -11.02
C ARG A 80 20.95 18.61 -12.32
N LEU A 81 20.24 18.02 -13.28
CA LEU A 81 20.81 17.63 -14.57
C LEU A 81 21.21 18.87 -15.39
N THR A 82 20.40 19.93 -15.36
CA THR A 82 20.69 21.18 -16.07
C THR A 82 21.82 21.99 -15.44
N SER A 83 22.01 21.94 -14.11
CA SER A 83 23.13 22.63 -13.45
C SER A 83 24.46 21.89 -13.59
N SER A 84 24.42 20.55 -13.76
CA SER A 84 25.62 19.74 -13.98
C SER A 84 26.24 19.92 -15.36
N SER A 85 25.48 20.35 -16.38
CA SER A 85 25.97 20.49 -17.76
C SER A 85 26.53 21.89 -18.09
N ALA A 86 26.49 22.85 -17.16
CA ALA A 86 26.84 24.25 -17.41
C ALA A 86 28.29 24.65 -17.01
N SER A 87 29.13 23.69 -16.59
CA SER A 87 30.51 23.96 -16.18
C SER A 87 31.54 23.51 -17.22
N THR A 88 31.60 24.20 -18.36
CA THR A 88 32.86 24.35 -19.11
C THR A 88 33.28 25.81 -19.03
N PRO A 89 34.31 26.17 -18.24
CA PRO A 89 34.86 27.50 -18.32
C PRO A 89 35.59 27.64 -19.67
N THR A 90 34.95 28.31 -20.62
CA THR A 90 35.61 28.81 -21.83
C THR A 90 36.64 29.86 -21.39
N ILE A 91 37.91 29.47 -21.33
CA ILE A 91 39.03 30.38 -21.14
C ILE A 91 39.26 31.09 -22.49
N SER A 92 38.71 32.28 -22.65
CA SER A 92 39.02 33.24 -23.72
C SER A 92 38.70 34.61 -23.13
N SER A 93 39.55 35.63 -23.06
CA SER A 93 40.86 35.90 -23.65
C SER A 93 41.33 37.21 -23.00
N LEU A 94 42.58 37.30 -22.55
CA LEU A 94 43.18 38.53 -22.00
C LEU A 94 43.31 39.61 -23.09
N PRO A 95 42.98 40.89 -22.83
CA PRO A 95 43.32 41.96 -23.75
C PRO A 95 44.83 42.26 -23.63
N THR A 96 45.56 42.04 -24.72
CA THR A 96 46.92 42.55 -24.90
C THR A 96 46.85 44.07 -25.02
N ALA A 97 47.33 44.78 -24.00
CA ALA A 97 47.66 46.20 -24.10
C ALA A 97 49.10 46.34 -24.59
N ARG A 98 49.31 46.97 -25.75
CA ARG A 98 50.63 47.41 -26.19
C ARG A 98 50.54 48.88 -26.60
N GLY A 99 51.31 49.71 -25.91
CA GLY A 99 51.65 51.07 -26.34
C GLY A 99 52.84 51.06 -27.30
#